data_AF-A0A8R1DJW7-F1
#
_entry.id   AF-A0A8R1DJW7-F1
#
_cell.length_a   1.000
_cell.length_b   1.000
_cell.length_c   1.000
_cell.angle_alpha   90.00
_cell.angle_beta   90.00
_cell.angle_gamma   90.00
#
_symmetry.space_group_name_H-M   'P 1'
#
loop_
_entity.id
_entity.type
_entity.pdbx_description
1 polymer ?
#
loop_
_entity_poly.entity_id
_entity_poly.type
_entity_poly.pdbx_seq_one_letter_code
_entity_poly.pdbx_strand_id
1 'polypeptide(L)'
;MCKLFVAVALLAIAASAHPIPLTGDEVKSELVAAGVSDTAAAGLIAVGEKYKDQLIAAKEDREAGKNVFDQFKADAEAYIKTQPEADQTAYAAFIQKKKAEFEAHHDGAAPAASS
;
A
#
# COMPACT_ATOMS: atom_id res chain seq x y z
N MET A 1 -17.93 -11.28 -4.14
CA MET A 1 -18.28 -9.90 -3.73
C MET A 1 -17.46 -9.56 -2.49
N CYS A 2 -16.26 -9.01 -2.67
CA CYS A 2 -15.34 -8.65 -1.59
C CYS A 2 -15.05 -7.15 -1.69
N LYS A 3 -16.04 -6.35 -1.30
CA LYS A 3 -15.99 -4.89 -1.32
C LYS A 3 -15.62 -4.35 0.05
N LEU A 4 -14.46 -4.69 0.62
CA LEU A 4 -14.09 -4.16 1.94
C LEU A 4 -12.56 -3.91 2.05
N PHE A 5 -12.21 -2.62 2.07
CA PHE A 5 -11.15 -2.00 2.87
C PHE A 5 -9.68 -2.39 2.67
N VAL A 6 -9.16 -2.29 1.45
CA VAL A 6 -7.69 -2.21 1.19
C VAL A 6 -7.21 -0.75 1.11
N ALA A 7 -7.94 0.16 1.77
CA ALA A 7 -7.71 1.61 1.69
C ALA A 7 -6.74 2.15 2.77
N VAL A 8 -6.25 1.29 3.66
CA VAL A 8 -5.52 1.72 4.87
C VAL A 8 -4.10 1.15 4.96
N ALA A 9 -3.66 0.27 4.06
CA ALA A 9 -2.33 -0.33 4.19
C ALA A 9 -1.18 0.60 3.76
N LEU A 10 -1.43 1.58 2.88
CA LEU A 10 -0.39 2.54 2.44
C LEU A 10 -0.43 3.86 3.21
N LEU A 11 -1.59 4.26 3.76
CA LEU A 11 -1.70 5.46 4.57
C LEU A 11 -1.29 5.22 6.04
N ALA A 12 -1.42 3.99 6.56
CA ALA A 12 -1.09 3.69 7.95
C ALA A 12 0.41 3.54 8.23
N ILE A 13 1.25 3.29 7.22
CA ILE A 13 2.71 3.30 7.41
C ILE A 13 3.20 4.71 7.81
N ALA A 14 2.45 5.76 7.45
CA ALA A 14 2.75 7.11 7.92
C ALA A 14 2.28 7.40 9.37
N ALA A 15 1.42 6.56 9.96
CA ALA A 15 0.79 6.82 11.25
C ALA A 15 1.17 5.80 12.34
N SER A 16 1.71 4.62 11.99
CA SER A 16 1.98 3.53 12.91
C SER A 16 3.49 3.31 13.10
N ALA A 17 4.05 3.97 14.10
CA ALA A 17 5.23 3.56 14.89
C ALA A 17 6.62 3.45 14.22
N HIS A 18 6.86 3.96 13.00
CA HIS A 18 8.24 4.23 12.52
C HIS A 18 8.30 5.61 11.83
N PRO A 19 9.22 6.52 12.20
CA PRO A 19 9.26 7.90 11.71
C PRO A 19 10.03 8.00 10.38
N ILE A 20 9.84 7.03 9.47
CA ILE A 20 10.50 7.05 8.17
C ILE A 20 9.39 7.00 7.12
N PRO A 21 9.21 8.06 6.32
CA PRO A 21 8.37 7.96 5.14
C PRO A 21 8.97 6.87 4.26
N LEU A 22 8.29 5.71 4.14
CA LEU A 22 8.74 4.60 3.31
C LEU A 22 9.06 5.17 1.92
N THR A 23 10.35 5.21 1.58
CA THR A 23 10.78 5.84 0.33
C THR A 23 10.39 4.93 -0.84
N GLY A 24 10.28 5.48 -2.05
CA GLY A 24 9.95 4.68 -3.23
C GLY A 24 10.89 3.48 -3.43
N ASP A 25 12.15 3.60 -2.98
CA ASP A 25 13.16 2.54 -3.05
C ASP A 25 12.90 1.39 -2.05
N GLU A 26 12.42 1.70 -0.84
CA GLU A 26 12.01 0.69 0.14
C GLU A 26 10.77 -0.07 -0.32
N VAL A 27 9.76 0.66 -0.82
CA VAL A 27 8.55 0.03 -1.38
C VAL A 27 8.91 -0.86 -2.56
N LYS A 28 9.82 -0.41 -3.44
CA LYS A 28 10.33 -1.22 -4.55
C LYS A 28 11.03 -2.48 -4.05
N SER A 29 11.92 -2.35 -3.07
CA SER A 29 12.64 -3.48 -2.48
C SER A 29 11.71 -4.50 -1.84
N GLU A 30 10.65 -4.06 -1.15
CA GLU A 30 9.65 -4.95 -0.58
C GLU A 30 8.82 -5.67 -1.67
N LEU A 31 8.46 -4.98 -2.75
CA LEU A 31 7.77 -5.58 -3.90
C LEU A 31 8.66 -6.66 -4.55
N VAL A 32 9.94 -6.35 -4.75
CA VAL A 32 10.92 -7.30 -5.31
C VAL A 32 11.14 -8.49 -4.38
N ALA A 33 11.25 -8.26 -3.07
CA ALA A 33 11.34 -9.32 -2.07
C ALA A 33 10.08 -10.20 -2.02
N ALA A 34 8.92 -9.65 -2.38
CA ALA A 34 7.66 -10.40 -2.53
C ALA A 34 7.56 -11.17 -3.86
N GLY A 35 8.56 -11.06 -4.75
CA GLY A 35 8.62 -11.76 -6.02
C GLY A 35 8.07 -10.97 -7.21
N VAL A 36 7.74 -9.68 -7.04
CA VAL A 36 7.39 -8.78 -8.15
C VAL A 36 8.68 -8.42 -8.88
N SER A 37 8.67 -8.43 -10.21
CA SER A 37 9.82 -8.06 -11.02
C SER A 37 10.24 -6.61 -10.80
N ASP A 38 11.52 -6.30 -10.98
CA ASP A 38 12.05 -4.94 -10.78
C ASP A 38 11.32 -3.91 -11.67
N THR A 39 10.96 -4.30 -12.90
CA THR A 39 10.19 -3.49 -13.84
C THR A 39 8.76 -3.23 -13.34
N ALA A 40 8.06 -4.27 -12.88
CA ALA A 40 6.71 -4.12 -12.34
C ALA A 40 6.71 -3.29 -11.05
N ALA A 41 7.71 -3.51 -10.18
CA ALA A 41 7.89 -2.72 -8.98
C ALA A 41 8.13 -1.24 -9.31
N ALA A 42 9.04 -0.94 -10.25
CA ALA A 42 9.30 0.43 -10.69
C ALA A 42 8.06 1.11 -11.29
N GLY A 43 7.24 0.38 -12.07
CA GLY A 43 6.00 0.93 -12.60
C GLY A 43 4.94 1.20 -11.53
N LEU A 44 4.85 0.38 -10.49
CA LEU A 44 3.99 0.64 -9.34
C LEU A 44 4.44 1.91 -8.57
N ILE A 45 5.75 2.12 -8.40
CA ILE A 45 6.29 3.36 -7.82
C ILE A 45 5.90 4.56 -8.70
N ALA A 46 6.09 4.47 -10.01
CA ALA A 46 5.74 5.54 -10.93
C ALA A 46 4.23 5.88 -10.90
N VAL A 47 3.36 4.89 -10.68
CA VAL A 47 1.93 5.13 -10.43
C VAL A 47 1.75 5.90 -9.13
N GLY A 48 2.40 5.50 -8.02
CA GLY A 48 2.33 6.21 -6.75
C GLY A 48 2.82 7.67 -6.82
N GLU A 49 3.90 7.92 -7.57
CA GLU A 49 4.45 9.26 -7.74
C GLU A 49 3.47 10.23 -8.41
N LYS A 50 2.60 9.76 -9.31
CA LYS A 50 1.54 10.60 -9.94
C LYS A 50 0.54 11.17 -8.93
N TYR A 51 0.34 10.48 -7.82
CA TYR A 51 -0.63 10.86 -6.79
C TYR A 51 0.03 11.50 -5.56
N LYS A 52 1.37 11.59 -5.52
CA LYS A 52 2.11 12.14 -4.38
C LYS A 52 1.65 13.55 -4.03
N ASP A 53 1.61 14.46 -5.00
CA ASP A 53 1.21 15.85 -4.76
C ASP A 53 -0.27 15.95 -4.34
N GLN A 54 -1.13 15.10 -4.91
CA GLN A 54 -2.55 15.04 -4.56
C GLN A 54 -2.78 14.49 -3.14
N LEU A 55 -2.01 13.48 -2.72
CA LEU A 55 -2.03 12.95 -1.36
C LEU A 55 -1.50 13.98 -0.36
N ILE A 56 -0.47 14.75 -0.72
CA ILE A 56 0.05 15.85 0.11
C ILE A 56 -1.00 16.95 0.24
N ALA A 57 -1.61 17.36 -0.87
CA ALA A 57 -2.67 18.37 -0.87
C ALA A 57 -3.91 17.91 -0.08
N ALA A 58 -4.19 16.61 -0.08
CA ALA A 58 -5.32 16.02 0.62
C ALA A 58 -4.99 15.54 2.05
N LYS A 59 -3.82 15.88 2.61
CA LYS A 59 -3.41 15.40 3.96
C LYS A 59 -4.39 15.77 5.07
N GLU A 60 -5.02 16.94 4.96
CA GLU A 60 -5.94 17.47 5.98
C GLU A 60 -7.41 17.17 5.64
N ASP A 61 -7.69 16.67 4.44
CA ASP A 61 -9.03 16.33 3.96
C ASP A 61 -9.14 14.82 3.77
N ARG A 62 -9.79 14.18 4.75
CA ARG A 62 -9.95 12.72 4.77
C ARG A 62 -10.75 12.18 3.58
N GLU A 63 -11.73 12.93 3.07
CA GLU A 63 -12.53 12.50 1.91
C GLU A 63 -11.74 12.64 0.62
N ALA A 64 -11.05 13.76 0.43
CA ALA A 64 -10.16 13.96 -0.70
C ALA A 64 -9.02 12.94 -0.70
N GLY A 65 -8.41 12.68 0.47
CA GLY A 65 -7.32 11.71 0.63
C GLY A 65 -7.78 10.31 0.29
N LYS A 66 -8.99 9.92 0.73
CA LYS A 66 -9.61 8.64 0.36
C LYS A 66 -9.86 8.56 -1.15
N ASN A 67 -10.36 9.61 -1.79
CA ASN A 67 -10.65 9.61 -3.22
C ASN A 67 -9.36 9.45 -4.05
N VAL A 68 -8.32 10.22 -3.72
CA VAL A 68 -7.00 10.12 -4.35
C VAL A 68 -6.42 8.71 -4.14
N PHE A 69 -6.60 8.14 -2.95
CA PHE A 69 -6.18 6.77 -2.66
C PHE A 69 -6.93 5.72 -3.48
N ASP A 70 -8.25 5.83 -3.60
CA ASP A 70 -9.07 4.92 -4.41
C ASP A 70 -8.65 4.98 -5.89
N GLN A 71 -8.32 6.17 -6.41
CA GLN A 71 -7.78 6.34 -7.76
C GLN A 71 -6.40 5.71 -7.93
N PHE A 72 -5.47 6.01 -7.01
CA PHE A 72 -4.14 5.38 -7.00
C PHE A 72 -4.24 3.85 -7.03
N LYS A 73 -5.14 3.29 -6.21
CA LYS A 73 -5.36 1.84 -6.15
C LYS A 73 -5.88 1.32 -7.50
N ALA A 74 -6.86 1.98 -8.10
CA ALA A 74 -7.41 1.58 -9.38
C ALA A 74 -6.33 1.57 -10.49
N ASP A 75 -5.49 2.60 -10.53
CA ASP A 75 -4.40 2.71 -11.50
C ASP A 75 -3.29 1.66 -11.25
N ALA A 76 -2.95 1.39 -9.99
CA ALA A 76 -1.98 0.35 -9.64
C ALA A 76 -2.51 -1.05 -10.02
N GLU A 77 -3.80 -1.31 -9.80
CA GLU A 77 -4.45 -2.56 -10.19
C GLU A 77 -4.61 -2.69 -11.71
N ALA A 78 -4.86 -1.59 -12.42
CA ALA A 78 -4.87 -1.57 -13.88
C ALA A 78 -3.46 -1.84 -14.44
N TYR A 79 -2.44 -1.23 -13.84
CA TYR A 79 -1.05 -1.44 -14.22
C TYR A 79 -0.62 -2.90 -14.01
N ILE A 80 -0.85 -3.47 -12.83
CA ILE A 80 -0.39 -4.85 -12.56
C ILE A 80 -1.06 -5.87 -13.49
N LYS A 81 -2.31 -5.64 -13.92
CA LYS A 81 -3.00 -6.50 -14.91
C LYS A 81 -2.32 -6.53 -16.29
N THR A 82 -1.49 -5.55 -16.60
CA THR A 82 -0.67 -5.54 -17.83
C THR A 82 0.64 -6.30 -17.68
N GLN A 83 1.04 -6.62 -16.45
CA GLN A 83 2.27 -7.35 -16.15
C GLN A 83 2.07 -8.86 -16.28
N PRO A 84 3.14 -9.66 -16.38
CA PRO A 84 3.08 -11.12 -16.39
C PRO A 84 2.31 -11.71 -15.20
N GLU A 85 1.72 -12.89 -15.38
CA GLU A 85 0.93 -13.58 -14.35
C GLU A 85 1.72 -13.84 -13.04
N ALA A 86 3.04 -14.04 -13.16
CA ALA A 86 3.94 -14.15 -12.02
C ALA A 86 3.94 -12.87 -11.16
N ASP A 87 4.03 -11.69 -11.80
CA ASP A 87 4.02 -10.39 -11.13
C ASP A 87 2.65 -10.08 -10.53
N GLN A 88 1.56 -10.44 -11.24
CA GLN A 88 0.20 -10.31 -10.72
C GLN A 88 0.00 -11.13 -9.44
N THR A 89 0.46 -12.38 -9.45
CA THR A 89 0.36 -13.28 -8.29
C THR A 89 1.20 -12.78 -7.12
N ALA A 90 2.46 -12.39 -7.39
CA ALA A 90 3.36 -11.87 -6.37
C ALA A 90 2.82 -10.58 -5.73
N TYR A 91 2.30 -9.66 -6.55
CA TYR A 91 1.67 -8.43 -6.06
C TYR A 91 0.41 -8.71 -5.24
N ALA A 92 -0.45 -9.63 -5.69
CA ALA A 92 -1.64 -10.03 -4.93
C ALA A 92 -1.26 -10.62 -3.56
N ALA A 93 -0.23 -11.47 -3.50
CA ALA A 93 0.30 -12.03 -2.26
C ALA A 93 0.88 -10.94 -1.35
N PHE A 94 1.61 -9.97 -1.91
CA PHE A 94 2.13 -8.81 -1.18
C PHE A 94 1.00 -7.99 -0.52
N ILE A 95 -0.07 -7.69 -1.28
CA ILE A 95 -1.23 -6.95 -0.76
C ILE A 95 -1.94 -7.73 0.35
N GLN A 96 -2.11 -9.05 0.21
CA GLN A 96 -2.68 -9.91 1.25
C GLN A 96 -1.82 -9.91 2.52
N LYS A 97 -0.50 -10.02 2.37
CA LYS A 97 0.44 -9.95 3.51
C LYS A 97 0.34 -8.62 4.25
N LYS A 98 0.41 -7.50 3.52
CA LYS A 98 0.29 -6.15 4.10
C LYS A 98 -1.07 -5.92 4.77
N LYS A 99 -2.16 -6.48 4.23
CA LYS A 99 -3.48 -6.46 4.87
C LYS A 99 -3.45 -7.19 6.21
N ALA A 100 -2.91 -8.41 6.24
CA ALA A 100 -2.81 -9.20 7.46
C ALA A 100 -1.93 -8.52 8.52
N GLU A 101 -0.81 -7.91 8.12
CA GLU A 101 0.04 -7.10 9.01
C GLU A 101 -0.73 -5.90 9.56
N PHE A 102 -1.47 -5.18 8.72
CA PHE A 102 -2.28 -4.04 9.15
C PHE A 102 -3.39 -4.46 10.13
N GLU A 103 -4.10 -5.56 9.86
CA GLU A 103 -5.12 -6.11 10.77
C GLU A 103 -4.50 -6.55 12.11
N ALA A 104 -3.35 -7.23 12.09
CA ALA A 104 -2.63 -7.61 13.30
C ALA A 104 -2.17 -6.39 14.12
N HIS A 105 -1.75 -5.30 13.47
CA HIS A 105 -1.39 -4.06 14.15
C HIS A 105 -2.60 -3.26 14.68
N HIS A 106 -3.79 -3.43 14.10
CA HIS A 106 -5.03 -2.82 14.60
C HIS A 106 -5.69 -3.62 15.73
N ASP A 107 -5.48 -4.94 15.78
CA ASP A 107 -5.91 -5.81 16.90
C ASP A 107 -4.93 -5.73 18.10
N GLY A 108 -3.71 -5.24 17.88
CA GLY A 108 -2.68 -4.98 18.89
C GLY A 108 -2.87 -3.71 19.73
N ALA A 109 -4.02 -3.04 19.65
CA ALA A 109 -4.43 -1.98 20.57
C ALA A 109 -5.31 -2.53 21.71
N ALA A 110 -4.96 -3.70 22.26
CA ALA A 110 -5.35 -4.09 23.62
C ALA A 110 -4.10 -3.92 24.51
N PRO A 111 -4.19 -3.16 25.62
CA PRO A 111 -3.03 -2.82 26.42
C PRO A 111 -2.45 -4.06 27.06
N ALA A 112 -1.13 -4.07 27.18
CA ALA A 112 -0.43 -4.86 28.16
C ALA A 112 -1.14 -4.74 29.52
N ALA A 113 -1.64 -5.86 30.03
CA ALA A 113 -1.84 -6.07 31.45
C ALA A 113 -1.50 -7.52 31.74
N SER A 114 -0.23 -7.73 32.09
CA SER A 114 0.19 -8.84 32.92
C SER A 114 -0.62 -8.83 34.22
N SER A 115 -1.22 -9.96 34.59
CA SER A 115 -1.37 -10.52 35.95
C SER A 115 -2.29 -11.74 35.88
#